data_AF-A0A382W178-F1
#
_entry.id   AF-A0A382W178-F1
#
_cell.length_a   1.000
_cell.length_b   1.000
_cell.length_c   1.000
_cell.angle_alpha   90.00
_cell.angle_beta   90.00
_cell.angle_gamma   90.00
#
_symmetry.space_group_name_H-M   'P 1'
#
loop_
_entity.id
_entity.type
_entity.pdbx_description
1 polymer ?
#
loop_
_entity_poly.entity_id
_entity_poly.type
_entity_poly.pdbx_seq_one_letter_code
_entity_poly.pdbx_strand_id
1 'polypeptide(L)'
;PIKELLSNCDLHVSIAPDNFDASSVILEAMIIGRPTLNIQLQKNEIEFEFMKAGAIKTINYDSDIKEAIFDLISHHGTEELFNNSQNFLNKYMKNRGNAVKKLIDSIEDLMTRN
;
A
#
# COMPACT_ATOMS: atom_id res chain seq x y z
N PRO A 1 -6.17 -5.29 -15.71
CA PRO A 1 -4.97 -4.48 -16.03
C PRO A 1 -4.02 -4.30 -14.83
N ILE A 2 -4.36 -3.53 -13.79
CA ILE A 2 -3.42 -3.23 -12.69
C ILE A 2 -3.05 -4.46 -11.83
N LYS A 3 -4.03 -5.31 -11.52
CA LYS A 3 -3.79 -6.56 -10.78
C LYS A 3 -2.75 -7.45 -11.47
N GLU A 4 -2.87 -7.60 -12.79
CA GLU A 4 -1.95 -8.42 -13.57
C GLU A 4 -0.55 -7.81 -13.64
N LEU A 5 -0.45 -6.48 -13.82
CA LEU A 5 0.82 -5.77 -13.77
C LEU A 5 1.51 -5.95 -12.42
N LEU A 6 0.78 -5.78 -11.32
CA LEU A 6 1.30 -5.96 -9.96
C LEU A 6 1.64 -7.43 -9.67
N SER A 7 0.86 -8.39 -10.19
CA SER A 7 1.19 -9.81 -10.07
C SER A 7 2.46 -10.20 -10.84
N ASN A 8 2.85 -9.44 -11.87
CA ASN A 8 4.03 -9.73 -12.69
C ASN A 8 5.24 -8.83 -12.39
N CYS A 9 5.17 -7.93 -11.41
CA CYS A 9 6.29 -7.07 -11.02
C CYS A 9 7.01 -7.57 -9.77
N ASP A 10 8.31 -7.31 -9.67
CA ASP A 10 9.09 -7.56 -8.45
C ASP A 10 8.98 -6.42 -7.43
N LEU A 11 8.82 -5.18 -7.92
CA LEU A 11 8.76 -3.96 -7.12
C LEU A 11 7.75 -2.99 -7.70
N HIS A 12 6.88 -2.45 -6.86
CA HIS A 12 6.05 -1.31 -7.19
C HIS A 12 6.76 -0.01 -6.78
N VAL A 13 6.91 0.93 -7.71
CA VAL A 13 7.47 2.26 -7.44
C VAL A 13 6.39 3.32 -7.61
N SER A 14 6.12 4.05 -6.54
CA SER A 14 5.23 5.21 -6.51
C SER A 14 6.08 6.48 -6.43
N ILE A 15 5.86 7.43 -7.33
CA ILE A 15 6.48 8.75 -7.27
C ILE A 15 5.40 9.72 -6.81
N ALA A 16 5.59 10.34 -5.65
CA ALA A 16 4.68 11.30 -5.05
C ALA A 16 5.19 12.72 -5.32
N PRO A 17 4.60 13.48 -6.27
CA PRO A 17 5.11 14.79 -6.64
C PRO A 17 4.90 15.84 -5.55
N ASP A 18 3.71 15.85 -4.96
CA ASP A 18 3.35 16.84 -3.94
C ASP A 18 3.20 16.24 -2.53
N ASN A 19 3.16 14.91 -2.42
CA ASN A 19 2.92 14.13 -1.19
C ASN A 19 1.63 14.50 -0.41
N PHE A 20 0.72 15.30 -0.98
CA PHE A 20 -0.55 15.63 -0.33
C PHE A 20 -1.57 14.49 -0.41
N ASP A 21 -1.41 13.59 -1.38
CA ASP A 21 -2.23 12.42 -1.59
C ASP A 21 -1.39 11.13 -1.64
N ALA A 22 -2.07 10.02 -1.39
CA ALA A 22 -1.49 8.69 -1.52
C ALA A 22 -2.21 7.94 -2.64
N SER A 23 -1.44 7.38 -3.57
CA SER A 23 -1.99 6.54 -4.64
C SER A 23 -2.65 5.30 -4.03
N SER A 24 -3.87 4.97 -4.45
CA SER A 24 -4.54 3.72 -4.05
C SER A 24 -3.74 2.49 -4.46
N VAL A 25 -2.91 2.61 -5.53
CA VAL A 25 -2.06 1.53 -6.05
C VAL A 25 -1.08 1.02 -5.01
N ILE A 26 -0.71 1.85 -4.03
CA ILE A 26 0.06 1.43 -2.86
C ILE A 26 -0.70 0.36 -2.06
N LEU A 27 -2.01 0.56 -1.81
CA LEU A 27 -2.85 -0.42 -1.12
C LEU A 27 -3.04 -1.68 -1.96
N GLU A 28 -3.26 -1.54 -3.27
CA GLU A 28 -3.40 -2.69 -4.18
C GLU A 28 -2.11 -3.52 -4.25
N ALA A 29 -0.94 -2.88 -4.28
CA ALA A 29 0.36 -3.54 -4.23
C ALA A 29 0.55 -4.32 -2.91
N MET A 30 0.22 -3.71 -1.77
CA MET A 30 0.25 -4.40 -0.47
C MET A 30 -0.71 -5.60 -0.42
N ILE A 31 -1.91 -5.50 -1.02
CA ILE A 31 -2.87 -6.62 -1.07
C ILE A 31 -2.28 -7.81 -1.83
N ILE A 32 -1.55 -7.55 -2.91
CA ILE A 32 -0.89 -8.56 -3.75
C ILE A 32 0.42 -9.05 -3.12
N GLY A 33 0.93 -8.36 -2.10
CA GLY A 33 2.17 -8.71 -1.42
C GLY A 33 3.42 -8.23 -2.16
N ARG A 34 3.31 -7.15 -2.95
CA ARG A 34 4.45 -6.54 -3.62
C ARG A 34 5.09 -5.47 -2.74
N PRO A 35 6.43 -5.47 -2.57
CA PRO A 35 7.10 -4.37 -1.91
C PRO A 35 6.81 -3.08 -2.68
N THR A 36 6.66 -1.99 -1.93
CA THR A 36 6.44 -0.66 -2.52
C THR A 36 7.54 0.28 -2.06
N LEU A 37 8.17 0.94 -3.03
CA LEU A 37 9.01 2.11 -2.82
C LEU A 37 8.20 3.36 -3.17
N ASN A 38 7.99 4.24 -2.19
CA ASN A 38 7.40 5.56 -2.41
C ASN A 38 8.52 6.62 -2.38
N ILE A 39 8.64 7.39 -3.46
CA ILE A 39 9.63 8.45 -3.61
C ILE A 39 8.92 9.80 -3.51
N GLN A 40 9.25 10.56 -2.48
CA GLN A 40 8.68 11.88 -2.22
C GLN A 40 9.51 12.96 -2.91
N LEU A 41 8.90 13.74 -3.81
CA LEU A 41 9.58 14.84 -4.51
C LEU A 41 9.58 16.15 -3.72
N GLN A 42 8.77 16.24 -2.65
CA GLN A 42 8.79 17.33 -1.69
C GLN A 42 9.17 16.84 -0.29
N LYS A 43 9.74 17.73 0.53
CA LYS A 43 10.04 17.46 1.94
C LYS A 43 9.00 18.14 2.83
N ASN A 44 7.78 17.64 2.81
CA ASN A 44 6.71 18.10 3.71
C ASN A 44 6.52 17.10 4.86
N GLU A 45 5.81 17.53 5.91
CA GLU A 45 5.60 16.74 7.13
C GLU A 45 4.36 15.81 7.04
N ILE A 46 3.80 15.61 5.84
CA ILE A 46 2.63 14.76 5.66
C ILE A 46 3.08 13.30 5.70
N GLU A 47 2.65 12.63 6.75
CA GLU A 47 2.95 11.22 6.98
C GLU A 47 1.67 10.41 7.09
N PHE A 48 1.39 9.59 6.08
CA PHE A 48 0.24 8.70 6.07
C PHE A 48 0.45 7.52 7.04
N GLU A 49 -0.63 6.97 7.57
CA GLU A 49 -0.57 5.88 8.56
C GLU A 49 0.16 4.62 8.07
N PHE A 50 0.14 4.32 6.77
CA PHE A 50 0.92 3.22 6.20
C PHE A 50 2.43 3.51 6.20
N MET A 51 2.84 4.78 6.11
CA MET A 51 4.24 5.17 6.22
C MET A 51 4.72 5.02 7.66
N LYS A 52 3.94 5.53 8.62
CA LYS A 52 4.19 5.36 10.07
C LYS A 52 4.27 3.90 10.49
N ALA A 53 3.42 3.06 9.90
CA ALA A 53 3.41 1.64 10.16
C ALA A 53 4.61 0.89 9.57
N GLY A 54 5.48 1.56 8.79
CA GLY A 54 6.56 0.89 8.07
C GLY A 54 6.04 -0.16 7.09
N ALA A 55 4.84 0.05 6.54
CA ALA A 55 4.18 -0.89 5.62
C ALA A 55 4.75 -0.80 4.20
N ILE A 56 5.45 0.29 3.88
CA ILE A 56 6.17 0.54 2.63
C ILE A 56 7.49 1.23 2.93
N LYS A 57 8.43 1.20 1.97
CA LYS A 57 9.65 2.00 2.05
C LYS A 57 9.35 3.37 1.48
N THR A 58 9.54 4.43 2.26
CA THR A 58 9.43 5.82 1.77
C THR A 58 10.78 6.50 1.86
N ILE A 59 11.18 7.20 0.80
CA ILE A 59 12.41 7.98 0.72
C ILE A 59 12.15 9.33 0.06
N ASN A 60 13.04 10.30 0.29
CA ASN A 60 13.03 11.55 -0.45
C ASN A 60 13.78 11.40 -1.78
N TYR A 61 13.46 12.25 -2.76
CA TYR A 61 14.08 12.24 -4.09
C TYR A 61 15.61 12.39 -4.09
N ASP A 62 16.19 12.95 -3.02
CA ASP A 62 17.62 13.18 -2.83
C ASP A 62 18.32 12.07 -2.01
N SER A 63 17.62 10.98 -1.72
CA SER A 63 18.19 9.77 -1.11
C SER A 63 18.87 8.88 -2.17
N ASP A 64 19.61 7.84 -1.74
CA ASP A 64 20.14 6.84 -2.66
C ASP A 64 19.02 5.90 -3.16
N ILE A 65 18.38 6.31 -4.26
CA ILE A 65 17.29 5.56 -4.89
C ILE A 65 17.79 4.19 -5.39
N LYS A 66 19.06 4.08 -5.83
CA LYS A 66 19.60 2.81 -6.37
C LYS A 66 19.75 1.78 -5.27
N GLU A 67 20.31 2.19 -4.14
CA GLU A 67 20.43 1.35 -2.94
C GLU A 67 19.05 0.90 -2.47
N ALA A 68 18.09 1.84 -2.36
CA ALA A 68 16.73 1.51 -1.93
C ALA A 68 16.02 0.52 -2.86
N ILE A 69 16.20 0.63 -4.18
CA ILE A 69 15.68 -0.36 -5.14
C ILE A 69 16.37 -1.71 -4.94
N PHE A 70 17.70 -1.72 -4.81
CA PHE A 70 18.49 -2.95 -4.66
C PHE A 70 18.10 -3.74 -3.40
N ASP A 71 17.93 -3.06 -2.27
CA ASP A 71 17.49 -3.68 -1.01
C ASP A 71 16.13 -4.38 -1.16
N LEU A 72 15.19 -3.72 -1.84
CA LEU A 72 13.82 -4.25 -2.01
C LEU A 72 13.78 -5.43 -2.99
N ILE A 73 14.50 -5.38 -4.11
CA ILE A 73 14.50 -6.48 -5.10
C ILE A 73 15.33 -7.68 -4.63
N SER A 74 16.37 -7.45 -3.82
CA SER A 74 17.20 -8.52 -3.27
C SER A 74 16.51 -9.27 -2.11
N HIS A 75 15.31 -8.83 -1.72
CA HIS A 75 14.53 -9.38 -0.59
C HIS A 75 15.27 -9.33 0.75
N HIS A 76 16.34 -8.54 0.86
CA HIS A 76 17.04 -8.33 2.11
C HIS A 76 16.19 -7.44 3.02
N GLY A 77 15.70 -8.02 4.13
CA GLY A 77 14.93 -7.26 5.13
C GLY A 77 13.48 -6.92 4.71
N THR A 78 12.96 -7.50 3.62
CA THR A 78 11.58 -7.22 3.18
C THR A 78 10.52 -7.98 3.99
N GLU A 79 10.91 -8.91 4.85
CA GLU A 79 9.97 -9.67 5.69
C GLU A 79 9.25 -8.78 6.70
N GLU A 80 9.97 -7.89 7.38
CA GLU A 80 9.37 -6.91 8.30
C GLU A 80 8.42 -5.97 7.54
N LEU A 81 8.86 -5.46 6.39
CA LEU A 81 8.06 -4.63 5.50
C LEU A 81 6.74 -5.32 5.10
N PHE A 82 6.82 -6.60 4.71
CA PHE A 82 5.65 -7.39 4.35
C PHE A 82 4.72 -7.59 5.54
N ASN A 83 5.25 -7.96 6.70
CA ASN A 83 4.45 -8.16 7.91
C ASN A 83 3.73 -6.87 8.32
N ASN A 84 4.43 -5.74 8.29
CA ASN A 84 3.86 -4.42 8.55
C ASN A 84 2.75 -4.07 7.54
N SER A 85 2.96 -4.39 6.26
CA SER A 85 1.94 -4.19 5.22
C SER A 85 0.66 -4.98 5.50
N GLN A 86 0.78 -6.25 5.87
CA GLN A 86 -0.39 -7.09 6.14
C GLN A 86 -1.09 -6.65 7.44
N ASN A 87 -0.33 -6.28 8.47
CA ASN A 87 -0.88 -5.73 9.71
C ASN A 87 -1.64 -4.42 9.47
N PHE A 88 -1.07 -3.51 8.68
CA PHE A 88 -1.74 -2.27 8.29
C PHE A 88 -3.04 -2.57 7.53
N LEU A 89 -3.00 -3.43 6.52
CA LEU A 89 -4.19 -3.80 5.74
C LEU A 89 -5.28 -4.43 6.60
N ASN A 90 -4.93 -5.30 7.54
CA ASN A 90 -5.90 -5.93 8.43
C ASN A 90 -6.59 -4.92 9.36
N LYS A 91 -5.85 -3.90 9.82
CA LYS A 91 -6.40 -2.79 10.61
C LYS A 91 -7.26 -1.84 9.77
N TYR A 92 -6.79 -1.49 8.57
CA TYR A 92 -7.41 -0.50 7.70
C TYR A 92 -8.63 -1.03 6.95
N MET A 93 -8.58 -2.28 6.47
CA MET A 93 -9.63 -2.89 5.63
C MET A 93 -10.53 -3.84 6.42
N LYS A 94 -11.45 -3.28 7.20
CA LYS A 94 -12.39 -4.02 8.07
C LYS A 94 -13.13 -5.19 7.37
N ASN A 95 -13.43 -5.05 6.09
CA ASN A 95 -14.20 -6.02 5.30
C ASN A 95 -13.36 -6.67 4.17
N ARG A 96 -12.04 -6.80 4.37
CA ARG A 96 -11.14 -7.42 3.38
C ARG A 96 -11.64 -8.83 3.03
N GLY A 97 -11.81 -9.10 1.73
CA GLY A 97 -12.29 -10.38 1.21
C GLY A 97 -13.80 -10.64 1.31
N ASN A 98 -14.57 -9.80 2.00
CA ASN A 98 -16.04 -9.97 2.13
C ASN A 98 -16.85 -8.66 1.96
N ALA A 99 -16.21 -7.60 1.46
CA ALA A 99 -16.82 -6.28 1.30
C ALA A 99 -18.14 -6.31 0.51
N VAL A 100 -18.20 -7.07 -0.60
CA VAL A 100 -19.43 -7.21 -1.41
C VAL A 100 -20.55 -7.87 -0.61
N LYS A 101 -20.23 -8.94 0.13
CA LYS A 101 -21.21 -9.61 0.99
C LYS A 101 -21.75 -8.63 2.05
N LYS A 102 -20.86 -7.91 2.72
CA LYS A 102 -21.26 -6.90 3.73
C LYS A 102 -22.13 -5.79 3.16
N LEU A 103 -21.87 -5.39 1.91
CA LEU A 103 -22.70 -4.42 1.21
C LEU A 103 -24.10 -5.00 0.94
N ILE A 104 -24.20 -6.23 0.41
CA ILE A 104 -25.48 -6.91 0.16
C ILE A 104 -26.28 -7.06 1.45
N ASP A 105 -25.67 -7.60 2.51
CA ASP A 105 -26.29 -7.78 3.83
C ASP A 105 -26.87 -6.44 4.35
N SER A 106 -26.18 -5.33 4.11
CA SER A 106 -26.62 -3.98 4.55
C SER A 106 -27.78 -3.44 3.73
N ILE A 107 -27.85 -3.74 2.43
CA ILE A 107 -28.96 -3.35 1.56
C ILE A 107 -30.22 -4.15 1.93
N GLU A 108 -30.09 -5.45 2.19
CA GLU A 108 -31.20 -6.32 2.63
C GLU A 108 -31.78 -5.87 3.98
N ASP A 109 -30.93 -5.54 4.96
CA ASP A 109 -31.36 -4.99 6.26
C ASP A 109 -32.10 -3.65 6.11
N LEU A 110 -31.69 -2.78 5.17
CA LEU A 110 -32.42 -1.54 4.87
C LEU A 110 -33.79 -1.78 4.22
N MET A 111 -33.90 -2.77 3.33
CA MET A 111 -35.15 -3.10 2.65
C MET A 111 -36.17 -3.76 3.58
N THR A 112 -35.73 -4.48 4.62
CA THR A 112 -36.61 -5.18 5.58
C THR A 112 -37.11 -4.27 6.71
N ARG A 113 -36.50 -3.10 6.90
CA ARG A 113 -36.90 -2.10 7.90
C ARG A 113 -37.91 -1.05 7.37
N ASN A 114 -38.13 -1.01 6.06
CA ASN A 114 -39.13 -0.17 5.38
C ASN A 114 -40.37 -0.99 5.05
#